data_AF-A0A0N1P1G8-F1
#
_entry.id   AF-A0A0N1P1G8-F1
#
_cell.length_a   1.000
_cell.length_b   1.000
_cell.length_c   1.000
_cell.angle_alpha   90.00
_cell.angle_beta   90.00
_cell.angle_gamma   90.00
#
_symmetry.space_group_name_H-M   'P 1'
#
loop_
_entity.id
_entity.type
_entity.pdbx_description
1 polymer ?
#
loop_
_entity_poly.entity_id
_entity_poly.type
_entity_poly.pdbx_seq_one_letter_code
_entity_poly.pdbx_strand_id
1 'polypeptide(L)'
;MSRASRGGMYFKLAAVFTVVSVGGPLGMYYLTPDPDALFQRFSPELQKRNLENRDRRMAEYEDFRTKMIEYSKSDKPIWVAAEEAREKARADIVARTRQEQRDRAEQQEAMKKEMAAGR
;
A
#
# COMPACT_ATOMS: atom_id res chain seq x y z
N MET A 1 26.44 23.39 -49.92
CA MET A 1 25.78 22.35 -49.10
C MET A 1 24.33 22.76 -48.86
N SER A 2 23.37 22.12 -49.51
CA SER A 2 21.94 22.44 -49.34
C SER A 2 21.45 21.97 -47.96
N ARG A 3 20.93 22.87 -47.12
CA ARG A 3 20.26 22.51 -45.87
C ARG A 3 18.91 21.87 -46.23
N ALA A 4 18.86 20.55 -46.29
CA ALA A 4 17.61 19.83 -46.41
C ALA A 4 16.67 20.21 -45.25
N SER A 5 15.43 20.58 -45.57
CA SER A 5 14.39 20.90 -44.59
C SER A 5 14.10 19.68 -43.70
N ARG A 6 14.29 19.83 -42.39
CA ARG A 6 14.05 18.76 -41.39
C ARG A 6 12.57 18.60 -41.02
N GLY A 7 11.68 19.40 -41.60
CA GLY A 7 10.25 19.41 -41.24
C GLY A 7 9.56 18.06 -41.39
N GLY A 8 9.83 17.34 -42.49
CA GLY A 8 9.25 16.00 -42.70
C GLY A 8 9.76 14.95 -41.69
N MET A 9 10.99 15.09 -41.20
CA MET A 9 11.55 14.21 -40.17
C MET A 9 10.85 14.45 -38.82
N TYR A 10 10.66 15.71 -38.42
CA TYR A 10 9.97 16.06 -37.19
C TYR A 10 8.49 15.64 -37.22
N PHE A 11 7.82 15.78 -38.37
CA PHE A 11 6.45 15.30 -38.51
C PHE A 11 6.33 13.78 -38.31
N LYS A 12 7.22 12.99 -38.92
CA LYS A 12 7.26 11.53 -38.73
C LYS A 12 7.51 11.17 -37.26
N LEU A 13 8.44 11.87 -36.61
CA LEU A 13 8.78 11.62 -35.22
C LEU A 13 7.61 11.96 -34.29
N ALA A 14 6.92 13.08 -34.52
CA ALA A 14 5.71 13.44 -33.80
C ALA A 14 4.59 12.42 -34.01
N ALA A 15 4.35 11.98 -35.26
CA ALA A 15 3.33 10.99 -35.57
C ALA A 15 3.55 9.66 -34.84
N VAL A 16 4.79 9.14 -34.86
CA VAL A 16 5.13 7.90 -34.14
C VAL A 16 4.97 8.09 -32.63
N PHE A 17 5.44 9.21 -32.08
CA PHE A 17 5.28 9.51 -30.66
C PHE A 17 3.80 9.53 -30.25
N THR A 18 2.94 10.21 -31.00
CA THR A 18 1.50 10.24 -30.73
C THR A 18 0.89 8.85 -30.76
N VAL A 19 1.22 8.02 -31.75
CA VAL A 19 0.69 6.64 -31.84
C VAL A 19 1.12 5.80 -30.65
N VAL A 20 2.36 5.90 -30.19
CA VAL A 20 2.84 5.12 -29.04
C VAL A 20 2.25 5.64 -27.73
N SER A 21 2.30 6.96 -27.51
CA SER A 21 1.84 7.59 -26.27
C SER A 21 0.33 7.49 -26.08
N VAL A 22 -0.46 7.54 -27.15
CA VAL A 22 -1.92 7.46 -27.08
C VAL A 22 -2.40 6.03 -27.33
N GLY A 23 -1.85 5.36 -28.34
CA GLY A 23 -2.27 4.02 -28.76
C GLY A 23 -1.98 2.94 -27.71
N GLY A 24 -0.91 3.08 -26.91
CA GLY A 24 -0.66 2.18 -25.78
C GLY A 24 -1.80 2.20 -24.76
N PRO A 25 -2.09 3.36 -24.12
CA PRO A 25 -3.21 3.50 -23.21
C PRO A 25 -4.57 3.15 -23.84
N LEU A 26 -4.85 3.58 -25.07
CA LEU A 26 -6.11 3.24 -25.75
C LEU A 26 -6.26 1.72 -25.96
N GLY A 27 -5.19 1.05 -26.40
CA GLY A 27 -5.17 -0.39 -26.58
C GLY A 27 -5.38 -1.14 -25.26
N MET A 28 -4.76 -0.65 -24.18
CA MET A 28 -4.99 -1.19 -22.83
C MET A 28 -6.46 -1.07 -22.41
N TYR A 29 -7.06 0.13 -22.53
CA TYR A 29 -8.45 0.35 -22.15
C TYR A 29 -9.43 -0.46 -23.01
N TYR A 30 -9.12 -0.70 -24.28
CA TYR A 30 -9.95 -1.52 -25.15
C TYR A 30 -9.89 -3.02 -24.79
N LEU A 31 -8.71 -3.52 -24.41
CA LEU A 31 -8.53 -4.95 -24.10
C LEU A 31 -8.90 -5.31 -22.67
N THR A 32 -8.69 -4.39 -21.72
CA THR A 32 -8.94 -4.64 -20.31
C THR A 32 -10.45 -4.58 -20.06
N PRO A 33 -11.10 -5.66 -19.60
CA PRO A 33 -12.53 -5.66 -19.34
C PRO A 33 -12.87 -4.69 -18.20
N ASP A 34 -14.06 -4.08 -18.28
CA ASP A 34 -14.55 -3.18 -17.23
C ASP A 34 -14.60 -3.86 -15.86
N PRO A 35 -14.19 -3.18 -14.77
CA PRO A 35 -14.17 -3.74 -13.43
C PRO A 35 -15.54 -4.25 -12.97
N ASP A 36 -16.61 -3.56 -13.32
CA ASP A 36 -17.98 -3.92 -12.94
C ASP A 36 -18.45 -5.19 -13.67
N ALA A 37 -18.09 -5.32 -14.96
CA ALA A 37 -18.37 -6.53 -15.74
C ALA A 37 -17.59 -7.73 -15.20
N LEU A 38 -16.37 -7.52 -14.71
CA LEU A 38 -15.57 -8.55 -14.05
C LEU A 38 -16.19 -8.96 -12.70
N PHE A 39 -16.67 -7.99 -11.91
CA PHE A 39 -17.31 -8.25 -10.63
C PHE A 39 -18.57 -9.11 -10.77
N GLN A 40 -19.39 -8.86 -11.81
CA GLN A 40 -20.58 -9.65 -12.10
C GLN A 40 -20.28 -11.11 -12.44
N ARG A 41 -19.08 -11.41 -12.96
CA ARG A 41 -18.65 -12.79 -13.26
C ARG A 41 -18.17 -13.58 -12.04
N PHE A 42 -17.96 -12.92 -10.90
CA PHE A 42 -17.56 -13.60 -9.67
C PHE A 42 -18.71 -14.41 -9.06
N SER A 43 -18.38 -15.46 -8.29
CA SER A 43 -19.37 -16.17 -7.48
C SER A 43 -19.99 -15.24 -6.44
N PRO A 44 -21.25 -15.47 -6.00
CA PRO A 44 -21.93 -14.59 -5.06
C PRO A 44 -21.20 -14.45 -3.72
N GLU A 45 -20.50 -15.50 -3.27
CA GLU A 45 -19.64 -15.43 -2.09
C GLU A 45 -18.47 -14.45 -2.27
N LEU A 46 -17.78 -14.50 -3.41
CA LEU A 46 -16.64 -13.63 -3.69
C LEU A 46 -17.08 -12.17 -3.88
N GLN A 47 -18.27 -11.94 -4.43
CA GLN A 47 -18.85 -10.60 -4.52
C GLN A 47 -19.08 -10.01 -3.13
N LYS A 48 -19.72 -10.77 -2.23
CA LYS A 48 -19.96 -10.36 -0.85
C LYS A 48 -18.65 -10.06 -0.11
N ARG A 49 -17.66 -10.97 -0.20
CA ARG A 49 -16.34 -10.76 0.42
C ARG A 49 -15.59 -9.56 -0.15
N ASN A 50 -15.72 -9.26 -1.45
CA ASN A 50 -15.09 -8.07 -2.04
C ASN A 50 -15.71 -6.77 -1.53
N LEU A 51 -17.03 -6.75 -1.33
CA LEU A 51 -17.76 -5.62 -0.78
C LEU A 51 -17.41 -5.39 0.70
N GLU A 52 -17.42 -6.45 1.50
CA GLU A 52 -17.07 -6.39 2.93
C GLU A 52 -15.62 -5.93 3.15
N ASN A 53 -14.68 -6.38 2.30
CA ASN A 53 -13.27 -6.02 2.43
C ASN A 53 -12.90 -4.73 1.68
N ARG A 54 -13.85 -4.02 1.05
CA ARG A 54 -13.54 -2.83 0.24
C ARG A 54 -12.86 -1.76 1.08
N ASP A 55 -13.46 -1.38 2.19
CA ASP A 55 -12.93 -0.31 3.05
C ASP A 55 -11.59 -0.70 3.67
N ARG A 56 -11.45 -1.97 4.07
CA ARG A 56 -10.18 -2.51 4.56
C ARG A 56 -9.08 -2.41 3.51
N ARG A 57 -9.35 -2.82 2.27
CA ARG A 57 -8.38 -2.72 1.16
C ARG A 57 -7.98 -1.29 0.86
N MET A 58 -8.93 -0.35 0.91
CA MET A 58 -8.63 1.07 0.71
C MET A 58 -7.73 1.61 1.83
N ALA A 59 -8.02 1.26 3.08
CA ALA A 59 -7.18 1.65 4.23
C ALA A 59 -5.78 1.02 4.16
N GLU A 60 -5.69 -0.28 3.85
CA GLU A 60 -4.41 -0.99 3.66
C GLU A 60 -3.59 -0.36 2.52
N TYR A 61 -4.24 0.06 1.43
CA TYR A 61 -3.59 0.70 0.30
C TYR A 61 -3.02 2.07 0.67
N GLU A 62 -3.78 2.92 1.36
CA GLU A 62 -3.30 4.24 1.80
C GLU A 62 -2.17 4.13 2.83
N ASP A 63 -2.26 3.18 3.77
CA ASP A 63 -1.18 2.89 4.72
C ASP A 63 0.09 2.42 3.99
N PHE A 64 -0.06 1.50 3.03
CA PHE A 64 1.06 1.02 2.22
C PHE A 64 1.69 2.16 1.42
N ARG A 65 0.89 3.00 0.76
CA ARG A 65 1.34 4.16 0.00
C ARG A 65 2.09 5.14 0.90
N THR A 66 1.56 5.43 2.08
CA THR A 66 2.18 6.32 3.07
C THR A 66 3.55 5.80 3.49
N LYS A 67 3.66 4.51 3.82
CA LYS A 67 4.94 3.85 4.15
C LYS A 67 5.93 3.90 2.99
N MET A 68 5.48 3.67 1.76
CA MET A 68 6.34 3.76 0.57
C MET A 68 6.91 5.16 0.39
N ILE A 69 6.07 6.19 0.55
CA ILE A 69 6.51 7.59 0.48
C ILE A 69 7.55 7.86 1.57
N GLU A 70 7.34 7.35 2.78
CA GLU A 70 8.30 7.50 3.88
C GLU A 70 9.63 6.81 3.58
N TYR A 71 9.60 5.57 3.07
CA TYR A 71 10.80 4.83 2.71
C TYR A 71 11.57 5.48 1.56
N SER A 72 10.88 6.11 0.61
CA SER A 72 11.52 6.82 -0.50
C SER A 72 12.34 8.04 -0.08
N LYS A 73 12.16 8.55 1.15
CA LYS A 73 12.98 9.64 1.69
C LYS A 73 14.34 9.17 2.17
N SER A 74 14.55 7.87 2.31
CA SER A 74 15.82 7.29 2.72
C SER A 74 16.73 7.08 1.50
N ASP A 75 18.03 7.30 1.67
CA ASP A 75 19.04 6.96 0.66
C ASP A 75 19.25 5.43 0.51
N LYS A 76 18.65 4.64 1.40
CA LYS A 76 18.69 3.18 1.33
C LYS A 76 17.68 2.64 0.33
N PRO A 77 17.92 1.46 -0.27
CA PRO A 77 16.90 0.81 -1.09
C PRO A 77 15.61 0.55 -0.30
N ILE A 78 14.46 0.75 -0.94
CA ILE A 78 13.13 0.68 -0.29
C ILE A 78 12.91 -0.64 0.46
N TRP A 79 13.42 -1.76 -0.06
CA TRP A 79 13.27 -3.06 0.61
C TRP A 79 14.06 -3.15 1.93
N VAL A 80 15.24 -2.52 2.00
CA VAL A 80 16.05 -2.47 3.23
C VAL A 80 15.35 -1.59 4.27
N ALA A 81 14.89 -0.40 3.86
CA ALA A 81 14.14 0.50 4.75
C ALA A 81 12.84 -0.14 5.26
N ALA A 82 12.16 -0.93 4.43
CA ALA A 82 10.97 -1.67 4.81
C ALA A 82 11.28 -2.81 5.81
N GLU A 83 12.41 -3.51 5.65
CA GLU A 83 12.85 -4.56 6.57
C GLU A 83 13.21 -3.97 7.94
N GLU A 84 14.00 -2.89 7.98
CA GLU A 84 14.32 -2.16 9.21
C GLU A 84 13.06 -1.67 9.95
N ALA A 85 12.09 -1.12 9.21
CA ALA A 85 10.82 -0.70 9.78
C ALA A 85 10.00 -1.87 10.36
N ARG A 86 10.05 -3.05 9.72
CA ARG A 86 9.40 -4.27 10.23
C ARG A 86 10.09 -4.79 11.49
N GLU A 87 11.42 -4.77 11.54
CA GLU A 87 12.17 -5.15 12.74
C GLU A 87 11.84 -4.23 13.92
N LYS A 88 11.83 -2.92 13.68
CA LYS A 88 11.44 -1.93 14.68
C LYS A 88 10.01 -2.15 15.17
N ALA A 89 9.05 -2.34 14.26
CA ALA A 89 7.66 -2.61 14.63
C ALA A 89 7.52 -3.88 15.49
N ARG A 90 8.28 -4.95 15.18
CA ARG A 90 8.30 -6.18 15.99
C ARG A 90 8.89 -5.93 17.38
N ALA A 91 9.99 -5.21 17.46
CA ALA A 91 10.62 -4.85 18.73
C ALA A 91 9.68 -4.01 19.61
N ASP A 92 8.99 -3.03 19.01
CA ASP A 92 8.02 -2.17 19.70
C ASP A 92 6.82 -2.98 20.23
N ILE A 93 6.31 -3.94 19.45
CA ILE A 93 5.22 -4.83 19.90
C ILE A 93 5.68 -5.65 21.11
N VAL A 94 6.85 -6.28 21.03
CA VAL A 94 7.38 -7.09 22.14
C VAL A 94 7.60 -6.24 23.39
N ALA A 95 8.14 -5.02 23.24
CA ALA A 95 8.35 -4.09 24.33
C ALA A 95 7.02 -3.68 24.99
N ARG A 96 6.00 -3.32 24.18
CA ARG A 96 4.66 -2.96 24.67
C ARG A 96 3.99 -4.12 25.40
N THR A 97 3.99 -5.32 24.82
CA THR A 97 3.43 -6.51 25.48
C THR A 97 4.13 -6.79 26.80
N ARG A 98 5.45 -6.65 26.88
CA ARG A 98 6.19 -6.84 28.13
C ARG A 98 5.82 -5.81 29.19
N GLN A 99 5.61 -4.56 28.79
CA GLN A 99 5.17 -3.49 29.68
C GLN A 99 3.75 -3.74 30.19
N GLU A 100 2.81 -4.06 29.31
CA GLU A 100 1.43 -4.40 29.69
C GLU A 100 1.36 -5.57 30.68
N GLN A 101 2.24 -6.58 30.55
CA GLN A 101 2.32 -7.69 31.48
C GLN A 101 2.83 -7.25 32.87
N ARG A 102 3.80 -6.33 32.91
CA ARG A 102 4.29 -5.76 34.18
C ARG A 102 3.20 -4.94 34.86
N ASP A 103 2.55 -4.05 34.11
CA ASP A 103 1.48 -3.19 34.64
C ASP A 103 0.31 -4.05 35.17
N ARG A 104 -0.06 -5.13 34.47
CA ARG A 104 -1.08 -6.09 34.94
C ARG A 104 -0.65 -6.83 36.21
N ALA A 105 0.62 -7.22 36.33
CA ALA A 105 1.13 -7.87 37.53
C ALA A 105 1.10 -6.91 38.74
N GLU A 106 1.53 -5.65 38.55
CA GLU A 106 1.49 -4.61 39.58
C GLU A 106 0.06 -4.30 40.02
N GLN A 107 -0.89 -4.20 39.09
CA GLN A 107 -2.32 -4.03 39.41
C GLN A 107 -2.88 -5.19 40.23
N GLN A 108 -2.53 -6.43 39.89
CA GLN A 108 -2.96 -7.61 40.65
C GLN A 108 -2.38 -7.62 42.07
N GLU A 109 -1.13 -7.20 42.24
CA GLU A 109 -0.51 -7.09 43.56
C GLU A 109 -1.12 -5.98 44.41
N ALA A 110 -1.42 -4.81 43.82
CA ALA A 110 -2.11 -3.73 44.50
C ALA A 110 -3.51 -4.15 44.97
N MET A 111 -4.29 -4.80 44.09
CA MET A 111 -5.63 -5.30 44.41
C MET A 111 -5.59 -6.35 45.54
N LYS A 112 -4.60 -7.25 45.56
CA LYS A 112 -4.40 -8.22 46.64
C LYS A 112 -4.10 -7.54 47.99
N LYS A 113 -3.31 -6.46 47.99
CA LYS A 113 -2.97 -5.70 49.21
C LYS A 113 -4.18 -4.94 49.75
N GLU A 114 -4.98 -4.32 48.88
CA GLU A 114 -6.22 -3.64 49.30
C GLU A 114 -7.26 -4.62 49.86
N MET A 115 -7.43 -5.80 49.25
CA MET A 115 -8.33 -6.83 49.78
C MET A 115 -7.87 -7.43 51.11
N ALA A 116 -6.57 -7.42 51.38
CA ALA A 116 -6.00 -7.88 52.65
C ALA A 116 -6.07 -6.82 53.77
N ALA A 117 -6.03 -5.52 53.42
CA ALA A 117 -6.14 -4.42 54.36
C ALA A 117 -7.60 -4.03 54.70
N GLY A 118 -8.57 -4.49 53.90
CA GLY A 118 -10.01 -4.26 54.10
C GLY A 118 -10.75 -5.33 54.92
N ARG A 119 -10.03 -6.22 55.62
CA ARG A 119 -10.57 -7.16 56.63
C ARG A 119 -9.98 -6.83 58.00
#